data_AF-A0A6N0LVQ3-F1
#
_entry.id   AF-A0A6N0LVQ3-F1
#
_cell.length_a   1.000
_cell.length_b   1.000
_cell.length_c   1.000
_cell.angle_alpha   90.00
_cell.angle_beta   90.00
_cell.angle_gamma   90.00
#
_symmetry.space_group_name_H-M   'P 1'
#
loop_
_entity.id
_entity.type
_entity.pdbx_description
1 polymer ?
#
loop_
_entity_poly.entity_id
_entity_poly.type
_entity_poly.pdbx_seq_one_letter_code
_entity_poly.pdbx_strand_id
1 'polypeptide(L)'
;MDSPTSLRRHKRHSPRQMQYRKSLLIEKYGMKCFWCEVALTKETLTIDHFIPLSKGGNNKLRNLRTACKGCNNKRGDAMPEDTPEIIAEKSCIRFPSHWPQPKYQLGQLVKQGRIIGIEYQSPGTRRAYDLGKGWIYAVLIDDLGYDTLHLKDSEIEPPPLSVLQAEINYEKSLVEIHQKNLVVLDEQLSEVAQVSSKQESE
;
A
#
# COMPACT_ATOMS: atom_id res chain seq x y z
N MET A 1 6.98 -38.90 28.09
CA MET A 1 5.66 -38.65 28.71
C MET A 1 5.62 -37.18 29.06
N ASP A 2 4.69 -36.48 28.42
CA ASP A 2 4.21 -35.10 28.57
C ASP A 2 5.16 -33.90 28.56
N SER A 3 5.00 -33.07 27.52
CA SER A 3 4.70 -31.66 27.74
C SER A 3 3.73 -31.17 26.65
N PRO A 4 2.50 -30.75 26.99
CA PRO A 4 1.55 -30.27 26.02
C PRO A 4 1.93 -28.84 25.62
N THR A 5 2.46 -28.66 24.41
CA THR A 5 2.57 -27.34 23.79
C THR A 5 1.16 -26.80 23.62
N SER A 6 0.68 -26.06 24.61
CA SER A 6 -0.60 -25.36 24.50
C SER A 6 -0.43 -24.33 23.38
N LEU A 7 -0.90 -24.68 22.18
CA LEU A 7 -1.18 -23.70 21.14
C LEU A 7 -2.11 -22.68 21.78
N ARG A 8 -1.58 -21.51 22.15
CA ARG A 8 -2.37 -20.42 22.72
C ARG A 8 -3.52 -20.16 21.76
N ARG A 9 -4.71 -20.67 22.10
CA ARG A 9 -5.93 -20.47 21.32
C ARG A 9 -6.15 -18.97 21.25
N HIS A 10 -5.83 -18.36 20.12
CA HIS A 10 -6.02 -16.92 19.93
C HIS A 10 -7.49 -16.61 20.21
N LYS A 11 -7.75 -15.74 21.20
CA LYS A 11 -9.11 -15.33 21.56
C LYS A 11 -9.80 -14.82 20.29
N ARG A 12 -10.87 -15.50 19.89
CA ARG A 12 -11.70 -15.07 18.77
C ARG A 12 -12.31 -13.71 19.11
N HIS A 13 -12.11 -12.74 18.23
CA HIS A 13 -12.75 -11.43 18.37
C HIS A 13 -14.26 -11.57 18.26
N SER A 14 -14.98 -10.79 19.06
CA SER A 14 -16.42 -10.66 18.88
C SER A 14 -16.73 -9.99 17.53
N PRO A 15 -17.93 -10.19 16.95
CA PRO A 15 -18.32 -9.52 15.72
C PRO A 15 -18.14 -7.99 15.79
N ARG A 16 -18.48 -7.38 16.92
CA ARG A 16 -18.31 -5.94 17.16
C ARG A 16 -16.85 -5.50 17.15
N GLN A 17 -15.96 -6.27 17.79
CA GLN A 17 -14.52 -6.00 17.77
C GLN A 17 -13.93 -6.15 16.36
N MET A 18 -14.38 -7.15 15.61
CA MET A 18 -13.95 -7.35 14.23
C MET A 18 -14.38 -6.16 13.35
N GLN A 19 -15.60 -5.68 13.52
CA GLN A 19 -16.12 -4.55 12.77
C GLN A 19 -15.38 -3.25 13.07
N TYR A 20 -15.05 -2.99 14.33
CA TYR A 20 -14.21 -1.85 14.73
C TYR A 20 -12.78 -1.93 14.16
N ARG A 21 -12.18 -3.13 14.12
CA ARG A 21 -10.88 -3.30 13.49
C ARG A 21 -10.92 -3.04 11.98
N LYS A 22 -11.98 -3.50 11.31
CA LYS A 22 -12.20 -3.20 9.89
C LYS A 22 -12.31 -1.68 9.68
N SER A 23 -13.03 -0.94 10.51
CA SER A 23 -13.16 0.51 10.34
C SER A 23 -11.81 1.23 10.47
N LEU A 24 -10.99 0.88 11.47
CA LEU A 24 -9.64 1.44 11.63
C LEU A 24 -8.73 1.15 10.43
N LEU A 25 -8.84 -0.04 9.84
CA LEU A 25 -8.07 -0.41 8.66
C LEU A 25 -8.55 0.29 7.39
N ILE A 26 -9.86 0.48 7.23
CA ILE A 26 -10.45 1.22 6.12
C ILE A 26 -10.06 2.70 6.20
N GLU A 27 -10.09 3.30 7.39
CA GLU A 27 -9.63 4.68 7.59
C GLU A 27 -8.15 4.85 7.20
N LYS A 28 -7.31 3.87 7.56
CA LYS A 28 -5.87 3.94 7.31
C LYS A 28 -5.45 3.59 5.88
N TYR A 29 -6.09 2.60 5.26
CA TYR A 29 -5.65 2.01 3.99
C TYR A 29 -6.69 2.14 2.87
N GLY A 30 -7.85 2.73 3.15
CA GLY A 30 -8.98 2.85 2.24
C GLY A 30 -9.82 1.57 2.12
N MET A 31 -10.93 1.68 1.40
CA MET A 31 -11.82 0.56 1.06
C MET A 31 -11.30 -0.21 -0.17
N LYS A 32 -10.03 -0.64 -0.14
CA LYS A 32 -9.38 -1.40 -1.20
C LYS A 32 -8.51 -2.52 -0.64
N CYS A 33 -8.22 -3.53 -1.46
CA CYS A 33 -7.25 -4.55 -1.12
C CYS A 33 -5.85 -3.93 -1.04
N PHE A 34 -5.09 -4.15 0.03
CA PHE A 34 -3.73 -3.61 0.14
C PHE A 34 -2.78 -4.19 -0.92
N TRP A 35 -3.07 -5.41 -1.38
CA TRP A 35 -2.20 -6.18 -2.26
C TRP A 35 -2.42 -5.85 -3.74
N CYS A 36 -3.63 -6.12 -4.25
CA CYS A 36 -3.98 -5.89 -5.65
C CYS A 36 -4.79 -4.61 -5.88
N GLU A 37 -5.07 -3.83 -4.83
CA GLU A 37 -5.76 -2.54 -4.90
C GLU A 37 -7.20 -2.54 -5.44
N VAL A 38 -7.77 -3.71 -5.75
CA VAL A 38 -9.19 -3.82 -6.12
C VAL A 38 -10.06 -3.19 -5.04
N ALA A 39 -11.06 -2.41 -5.46
CA ALA A 39 -12.06 -1.84 -4.58
C ALA A 39 -12.80 -2.95 -3.82
N LEU A 40 -13.01 -2.76 -2.53
CA LEU A 40 -13.69 -3.72 -1.66
C LEU A 40 -15.04 -3.18 -1.23
N THR A 41 -15.91 -4.09 -0.80
CA THR A 41 -17.12 -3.78 -0.06
C THR A 41 -16.97 -4.30 1.37
N LYS A 42 -17.92 -3.99 2.26
CA LYS A 42 -17.89 -4.49 3.64
C LYS A 42 -17.90 -6.02 3.71
N GLU A 43 -18.54 -6.64 2.72
CA GLU A 43 -18.72 -8.08 2.56
C GLU A 43 -17.48 -8.76 1.97
N THR A 44 -16.82 -8.13 1.00
CA THR A 44 -15.64 -8.71 0.32
C THR A 44 -14.32 -8.45 1.05
N LEU A 45 -14.30 -7.50 1.98
CA LEU A 45 -13.13 -7.15 2.78
C LEU A 45 -12.81 -8.20 3.84
N THR A 46 -11.61 -8.76 3.76
CA THR A 46 -10.96 -9.56 4.80
C THR A 46 -9.82 -8.79 5.45
N ILE A 47 -9.35 -9.31 6.59
CA ILE A 47 -8.17 -8.80 7.28
C ILE A 47 -7.06 -9.82 7.13
N ASP A 48 -5.94 -9.37 6.60
CA ASP A 48 -4.73 -10.16 6.38
C ASP A 48 -3.61 -9.69 7.32
N HIS A 49 -2.70 -10.58 7.67
CA HIS A 49 -1.49 -10.27 8.41
C HIS A 49 -0.35 -9.98 7.43
N PHE A 50 0.28 -8.81 7.57
CA PHE A 50 1.42 -8.42 6.74
C PHE A 50 2.58 -9.42 6.93
N ILE A 51 3.00 -9.64 8.17
CA ILE A 51 3.82 -10.80 8.57
C ILE A 51 2.88 -11.89 9.10
N PRO A 52 2.87 -13.09 8.51
CA PRO A 52 2.03 -14.21 8.95
C PRO A 52 2.26 -14.56 10.43
N LEU A 53 1.20 -14.99 11.13
CA LEU A 53 1.30 -15.39 12.54
C LEU A 53 2.28 -16.57 12.75
N SER A 54 2.33 -17.52 11.82
CA SER A 54 3.26 -18.64 11.84
C SER A 54 4.73 -18.22 11.71
N LYS A 55 5.00 -17.01 11.20
CA LYS A 55 6.33 -16.42 11.02
C LYS A 55 6.63 -15.29 12.01
N GLY A 56 5.96 -15.30 13.18
CA GLY A 56 6.20 -14.32 14.24
C GLY A 56 5.38 -13.02 14.13
N GLY A 57 4.43 -12.96 13.20
CA GLY A 57 3.46 -11.88 13.11
C GLY A 57 2.60 -11.72 14.36
N ASN A 58 2.05 -10.53 14.57
CA ASN A 58 1.15 -10.25 15.69
C ASN A 58 -0.18 -9.62 15.23
N ASN A 59 -1.15 -9.57 16.13
CA ASN A 59 -2.48 -9.00 15.89
C ASN A 59 -2.55 -7.47 16.10
N LYS A 60 -1.41 -6.76 16.14
CA LYS A 60 -1.43 -5.29 16.26
C LYS A 60 -1.84 -4.67 14.92
N LEU A 61 -2.52 -3.52 14.96
CA LEU A 61 -3.03 -2.84 13.77
C LEU A 61 -1.94 -2.60 12.70
N ARG A 62 -0.69 -2.33 13.13
CA ARG A 62 0.46 -2.15 12.22
C ARG A 62 0.77 -3.36 11.34
N ASN A 63 0.46 -4.58 11.82
CA ASN A 63 0.69 -5.83 11.11
C ASN A 63 -0.56 -6.30 10.35
N LEU A 64 -1.64 -5.52 10.33
CA LEU A 64 -2.86 -5.89 9.62
C LEU A 64 -3.05 -5.06 8.36
N ARG A 65 -3.68 -5.67 7.35
CA ARG A 65 -4.04 -5.06 6.08
C ARG A 65 -5.46 -5.42 5.68
N THR A 66 -6.13 -4.54 4.93
CA THR A 66 -7.33 -4.88 4.18
C THR A 66 -6.94 -5.77 3.00
N ALA A 67 -7.69 -6.85 2.75
CA ALA A 67 -7.41 -7.74 1.62
C ALA A 67 -8.71 -8.24 0.99
N CYS A 68 -8.66 -8.59 -0.30
CA CYS A 68 -9.70 -9.42 -0.90
C CYS A 68 -9.45 -10.89 -0.53
N LYS A 69 -10.50 -11.72 -0.58
CA LYS A 69 -10.40 -13.16 -0.30
C LYS A 69 -9.37 -13.86 -1.20
N GLY A 70 -9.27 -13.46 -2.47
CA GLY A 70 -8.32 -14.03 -3.44
C GLY A 70 -6.87 -13.84 -3.02
N CYS A 71 -6.44 -12.58 -2.79
CA CYS A 71 -5.08 -12.27 -2.36
C CYS A 71 -4.77 -12.87 -0.98
N ASN A 72 -5.70 -12.76 -0.02
CA ASN A 72 -5.53 -13.31 1.31
C ASN A 72 -5.27 -14.83 1.28
N ASN A 73 -6.02 -15.56 0.46
CA ASN A 73 -5.83 -17.00 0.29
C ASN A 73 -4.56 -17.34 -0.49
N LYS A 74 -4.23 -16.58 -1.56
CA LYS A 74 -3.03 -16.81 -2.38
C LYS A 74 -1.75 -16.58 -1.55
N ARG A 75 -1.74 -15.59 -0.65
CA ARG A 75 -0.62 -15.35 0.27
C ARG A 75 -0.48 -16.47 1.30
N GLY A 76 -1.57 -16.86 1.96
CA GLY A 76 -1.51 -17.85 3.03
C GLY A 76 -0.53 -17.41 4.13
N ASP A 77 0.56 -18.16 4.32
CA ASP A 77 1.66 -17.86 5.25
C ASP A 77 2.96 -17.42 4.56
N ALA A 78 2.89 -16.99 3.30
CA ALA A 78 4.01 -16.42 2.57
C ALA A 78 4.40 -15.03 3.14
N MET A 79 5.69 -14.74 3.18
CA MET A 79 6.14 -13.39 3.48
C MET A 79 5.79 -12.45 2.33
N PRO A 80 5.67 -11.13 2.56
CA PRO A 80 5.47 -10.16 1.49
C PRO A 80 6.55 -10.28 0.40
N GLU A 81 7.79 -10.57 0.78
CA GLU A 81 8.92 -10.73 -0.16
C GLU A 81 8.78 -11.97 -1.04
N ASP A 82 8.12 -13.02 -0.55
CA ASP A 82 7.92 -14.30 -1.26
C ASP A 82 6.78 -14.24 -2.28
N THR A 83 5.98 -13.17 -2.28
CA THR A 83 4.81 -13.02 -3.16
C THR A 83 4.88 -11.74 -3.99
N PRO A 84 6.01 -11.49 -4.71
CA PRO A 84 6.20 -10.24 -5.44
C PRO A 84 5.14 -10.06 -6.52
N GLU A 85 4.63 -11.12 -7.13
CA GLU A 85 3.55 -11.07 -8.14
C GLU A 85 2.28 -10.41 -7.61
N ILE A 86 1.92 -10.68 -6.36
CA ILE A 86 0.72 -10.12 -5.72
C ILE A 86 0.87 -8.61 -5.51
N ILE A 87 2.11 -8.14 -5.33
CA ILE A 87 2.49 -6.73 -5.16
C ILE A 87 2.80 -6.07 -6.52
N ALA A 88 3.33 -6.81 -7.49
CA ALA A 88 3.66 -6.35 -8.84
C ALA A 88 2.41 -6.18 -9.71
N GLU A 89 1.33 -6.90 -9.37
CA GLU A 89 -0.03 -6.63 -9.84
C GLU A 89 -0.71 -5.47 -9.09
N LYS A 90 0.06 -4.59 -8.43
CA LYS A 90 -0.43 -3.27 -7.99
C LYS A 90 -1.02 -2.54 -9.20
N SER A 91 -2.35 -2.53 -9.28
CA SER A 91 -3.14 -1.75 -10.25
C SER A 91 -2.46 -1.52 -11.58
N CYS A 92 -2.12 -2.60 -12.31
CA CYS A 92 -1.80 -2.44 -13.71
C CYS A 92 -3.12 -2.07 -14.41
N ILE A 93 -3.38 -0.78 -14.56
CA ILE A 93 -4.47 -0.29 -15.41
C ILE A 93 -4.08 -0.66 -16.84
N ARG A 94 -4.58 -1.79 -17.31
CA ARG A 94 -4.39 -2.23 -18.69
C ARG A 94 -5.47 -1.61 -19.54
N PHE A 95 -5.06 -0.70 -20.41
CA PHE A 95 -5.95 -0.19 -21.45
C PHE A 95 -6.03 -1.22 -22.58
N PRO A 96 -7.21 -1.38 -23.23
CA PRO A 96 -7.32 -2.21 -24.42
C PRO A 96 -6.27 -1.80 -25.45
N SER A 97 -5.70 -2.77 -26.17
CA SER A 97 -4.58 -2.53 -27.11
C SER A 97 -4.91 -1.55 -28.23
N HIS A 98 -6.19 -1.37 -28.55
CA HIS A 98 -6.68 -0.43 -29.55
C HIS A 98 -6.91 0.99 -29.01
N TRP A 99 -6.77 1.21 -27.70
CA TRP A 99 -6.77 2.56 -27.13
C TRP A 99 -5.36 3.17 -27.22
N PRO A 100 -5.26 4.49 -27.49
CA PRO A 100 -3.98 5.17 -27.36
C PRO A 100 -3.50 5.04 -25.91
N GLN A 101 -2.22 4.74 -25.69
CA GLN A 101 -1.70 4.60 -24.33
C GLN A 101 -1.45 5.98 -23.69
N PRO A 102 -1.68 6.15 -22.38
CA PRO A 102 -1.37 7.41 -21.72
C PRO A 102 0.14 7.61 -21.68
N LYS A 103 0.57 8.86 -21.84
CA LYS A 103 1.97 9.26 -21.81
C LYS A 103 2.53 9.28 -20.38
N TYR A 104 1.68 9.52 -19.38
CA TYR A 104 2.06 9.62 -17.97
C TYR A 104 1.30 8.62 -17.10
N GLN A 105 1.88 8.25 -15.96
CA GLN A 105 1.34 7.23 -15.06
C GLN A 105 0.73 7.83 -13.79
N LEU A 106 -0.20 7.09 -13.18
CA LEU A 106 -0.76 7.45 -11.89
C LEU A 106 0.36 7.46 -10.83
N GLY A 107 0.39 8.49 -9.98
CA GLY A 107 1.40 8.72 -8.96
C GLY A 107 2.69 9.37 -9.46
N GLN A 108 2.85 9.55 -10.78
CA GLN A 108 4.04 10.18 -11.37
C GLN A 108 4.12 11.66 -10.97
N LEU A 109 5.33 12.09 -10.62
CA LEU A 109 5.63 13.49 -10.35
C LEU A 109 5.91 14.24 -11.67
N VAL A 110 5.26 15.38 -11.83
CA VAL A 110 5.40 16.31 -12.96
C VAL A 110 5.71 17.71 -12.41
N LYS A 111 6.09 18.66 -13.27
CA LYS A 111 6.39 20.03 -12.82
C LYS A 111 5.25 20.67 -12.04
N GLN A 112 4.01 20.37 -12.43
CA GLN A 112 2.80 20.93 -11.83
C GLN A 112 2.36 20.24 -10.53
N GLY A 113 2.93 19.09 -10.18
CA GLY A 113 2.51 18.31 -9.01
C GLY A 113 2.49 16.81 -9.26
N ARG A 114 1.61 16.06 -8.59
CA ARG A 114 1.52 14.60 -8.70
C ARG A 114 0.26 14.17 -9.45
N ILE A 115 0.40 13.25 -10.40
CA ILE A 115 -0.76 12.71 -11.14
C ILE A 115 -1.58 11.83 -10.19
N ILE A 116 -2.84 12.20 -9.95
CA ILE A 116 -3.79 11.47 -9.09
C ILE A 116 -4.99 10.92 -9.86
N GLY A 117 -5.10 11.21 -11.16
CA GLY A 117 -6.14 10.66 -12.02
C GLY A 117 -5.79 10.73 -13.50
N ILE A 118 -6.36 9.81 -14.27
CA ILE A 118 -6.17 9.70 -15.72
C ILE A 118 -7.54 9.42 -16.36
N GLU A 119 -7.99 10.29 -17.27
CA GLU A 119 -9.25 10.16 -18.00
C GLU A 119 -8.99 10.20 -19.51
N TYR A 120 -9.67 9.36 -20.28
CA TYR A 120 -9.63 9.40 -21.74
C TYR A 120 -10.91 10.03 -22.30
N GLN A 121 -10.77 11.14 -23.02
CA GLN A 121 -11.87 11.76 -23.75
C GLN A 121 -11.96 11.19 -25.17
N SER A 122 -12.95 10.31 -25.38
CA SER A 122 -13.18 9.67 -26.68
C SER A 122 -13.65 10.69 -27.74
N PRO A 123 -13.12 10.62 -28.98
CA PRO A 123 -13.60 11.43 -30.10
C PRO A 123 -15.11 11.26 -30.34
N GLY A 124 -15.77 12.31 -30.83
CA GLY A 124 -17.20 12.27 -31.18
C GLY A 124 -18.16 12.46 -30.00
N THR A 125 -17.64 12.66 -28.78
CA THR A 125 -18.45 13.10 -27.63
C THR A 125 -18.54 14.62 -27.60
N ARG A 126 -19.63 15.17 -27.03
CA ARG A 126 -19.78 16.62 -26.85
C ARG A 126 -18.60 17.22 -26.06
N ARG A 127 -18.17 16.53 -25.00
CA ARG A 127 -16.98 16.90 -24.22
C ARG A 127 -15.71 17.00 -25.07
N ALA A 128 -15.44 16.01 -25.93
CA ALA A 128 -14.25 16.05 -26.79
C ALA A 128 -14.31 17.15 -27.86
N TYR A 129 -15.50 17.57 -28.28
CA TYR A 129 -15.66 18.73 -29.16
C TYR A 129 -15.33 20.04 -28.44
N ASP A 130 -15.80 20.20 -27.20
CA ASP A 130 -15.63 21.43 -26.42
C ASP A 130 -14.23 21.53 -25.77
N LEU A 131 -13.63 20.41 -25.35
CA LEU A 131 -12.38 20.36 -24.57
C LEU A 131 -11.20 19.71 -25.31
N GLY A 132 -11.44 19.10 -26.47
CA GLY A 132 -10.43 18.35 -27.23
C GLY A 132 -10.38 16.85 -26.88
N LYS A 133 -10.01 16.02 -27.87
CA LYS A 133 -9.85 14.57 -27.69
C LYS A 133 -8.51 14.22 -27.04
N GLY A 134 -8.44 13.08 -26.35
CA GLY A 134 -7.19 12.52 -25.82
C GLY A 134 -7.18 12.32 -24.30
N TRP A 135 -5.99 12.13 -23.74
CA TRP A 135 -5.79 11.94 -22.31
C TRP A 135 -5.82 13.26 -21.54
N ILE A 136 -6.52 13.24 -20.40
CA ILE A 136 -6.57 14.31 -19.41
C ILE A 136 -6.06 13.74 -18.08
N TYR A 137 -5.17 14.47 -17.42
CA TYR A 137 -4.57 14.06 -16.17
C TYR A 137 -4.99 15.02 -15.06
N ALA A 138 -5.52 14.46 -13.97
CA ALA A 138 -5.76 15.19 -12.74
C ALA A 138 -4.43 15.25 -11.97
N VAL A 139 -3.94 16.46 -11.72
CA VAL A 139 -2.66 16.73 -11.06
C VAL A 139 -2.90 17.49 -9.76
N LEU A 140 -2.49 16.88 -8.65
CA LEU A 140 -2.53 17.48 -7.32
C LEU A 140 -1.34 18.44 -7.16
N ILE A 141 -1.60 19.72 -6.91
CA ILE A 141 -0.57 20.77 -6.83
C ILE A 141 0.04 20.85 -5.43
N ASP A 142 -0.73 20.55 -4.39
CA ASP A 142 -0.31 20.65 -2.99
C ASP A 142 -0.64 19.39 -2.17
N ASP A 143 0.27 19.02 -1.26
CA ASP A 143 0.06 17.87 -0.36
C ASP A 143 -1.00 18.16 0.73
N LEU A 144 -1.47 19.40 0.82
CA LEU A 144 -2.52 19.85 1.73
C LEU A 144 -3.93 19.77 1.13
N GLY A 145 -4.05 19.44 -0.17
CA GLY A 145 -5.08 18.55 -0.63
C GLY A 145 -6.40 19.15 -1.08
N TYR A 146 -6.41 20.29 -1.78
CA TYR A 146 -7.66 20.76 -2.41
C TYR A 146 -7.54 21.19 -3.87
N ASP A 147 -6.37 21.57 -4.35
CA ASP A 147 -6.24 22.10 -5.71
C ASP A 147 -5.78 21.03 -6.70
N THR A 148 -6.65 20.72 -7.65
CA THR A 148 -6.39 19.77 -8.74
C THR A 148 -6.47 20.46 -10.08
N LEU A 149 -5.38 20.39 -10.87
CA LEU A 149 -5.37 20.80 -12.27
C LEU A 149 -5.79 19.64 -13.17
N HIS A 150 -6.48 19.94 -14.26
CA HIS A 150 -6.77 18.97 -15.31
C HIS A 150 -5.99 19.38 -16.55
N LEU A 151 -4.96 18.60 -16.91
CA LEU A 151 -3.98 18.95 -17.94
C LEU A 151 -3.98 17.91 -19.07
N LYS A 152 -3.71 18.35 -20.29
CA LYS A 152 -3.45 17.51 -21.47
C LYS A 152 -1.99 17.10 -21.55
N ASP A 153 -1.69 16.10 -22.39
CA ASP A 153 -0.32 15.65 -22.67
C ASP A 153 0.66 16.79 -23.04
N SER A 154 0.18 17.82 -23.74
CA SER A 154 0.98 18.97 -24.19
C SER A 154 1.25 20.00 -23.11
N GLU A 155 0.47 19.98 -22.03
CA GLU A 155 0.54 20.94 -20.93
C GLU A 155 1.41 20.42 -19.78
N ILE A 156 1.74 19.12 -19.77
CA ILE A 156 2.53 18.48 -18.73
C ILE A 156 4.03 18.58 -19.05
N GLU A 157 4.79 19.08 -18.08
CA GLU A 157 6.25 19.19 -18.18
C GLU A 157 6.93 18.25 -17.18
N PRO A 158 8.15 17.76 -17.50
CA PRO A 158 8.92 16.97 -16.55
C PRO A 158 9.27 17.81 -15.30
N PRO A 159 9.34 17.19 -14.12
CA PRO A 159 9.71 17.91 -12.91
C PRO A 159 11.17 18.41 -12.99
N PRO A 160 11.49 19.56 -12.37
CA PRO A 160 12.87 20.03 -12.29
C PRO A 160 13.79 19.02 -11.58
N LEU A 161 15.06 18.97 -11.98
CA LEU A 161 16.06 18.09 -11.37
C LEU A 161 16.16 18.27 -9.85
N SER A 162 16.09 19.52 -9.37
CA SER A 162 16.12 19.83 -7.95
C SER A 162 14.97 19.21 -7.16
N VAL A 163 13.77 19.15 -7.75
CA VAL A 163 12.59 18.56 -7.12
C VAL A 163 12.75 17.05 -7.03
N LEU A 164 13.18 16.40 -8.10
CA LEU A 164 13.47 14.96 -8.09
C LEU A 164 14.57 14.62 -7.07
N GLN A 165 15.62 15.44 -7.01
CA GLN A 165 16.70 15.23 -6.05
C GLN A 165 16.23 15.41 -4.60
N ALA A 166 15.36 16.39 -4.34
CA ALA A 166 14.77 16.60 -3.03
C ALA A 166 13.89 15.41 -2.59
N GLU A 167 13.04 14.89 -3.49
CA GLU A 167 12.22 13.71 -3.23
C GLU A 167 13.08 12.48 -2.91
N ILE A 168 14.12 12.24 -3.72
CA ILE A 168 15.07 11.14 -3.50
C ILE A 168 15.78 11.29 -2.15
N ASN A 169 16.22 12.51 -1.81
CA ASN A 169 16.90 12.77 -0.55
C ASN A 169 15.96 12.56 0.64
N TYR A 170 14.71 13.00 0.54
CA TYR A 170 13.70 12.78 1.57
C TYR A 170 13.47 11.29 1.84
N GLU A 171 13.24 10.50 0.79
CA GLU A 171 13.06 9.05 0.92
C GLU A 171 14.30 8.36 1.50
N LYS A 172 15.50 8.77 1.06
CA LYS A 172 16.76 8.29 1.65
C LYS A 172 16.85 8.59 3.15
N SER A 173 16.52 9.82 3.55
CA SER A 173 16.53 10.20 4.97
C SER A 173 15.53 9.38 5.79
N LEU A 174 14.33 9.10 5.26
CA LEU A 174 13.38 8.19 5.91
C LEU A 174 13.94 6.79 6.07
N VAL A 175 14.57 6.24 5.02
CA VAL A 175 15.22 4.93 5.06
C VAL A 175 16.32 4.90 6.13
N GLU A 176 17.16 5.92 6.21
CA GLU A 176 18.21 6.02 7.23
C GLU A 176 17.62 6.05 8.65
N ILE A 177 16.53 6.80 8.87
CA ILE A 177 15.81 6.83 10.15
C ILE A 177 15.29 5.42 10.49
N HIS A 178 14.68 4.74 9.53
CA HIS A 178 14.18 3.38 9.72
C HIS A 178 15.31 2.39 10.02
N GLN A 179 16.45 2.49 9.34
CA GLN A 179 17.62 1.67 9.60
C GLN A 179 18.16 1.85 11.02
N LYS A 180 18.25 3.10 11.51
CA LYS A 180 18.63 3.39 12.90
C LYS A 180 17.65 2.77 13.90
N ASN A 181 16.35 2.87 13.63
CA ASN A 181 15.33 2.24 14.48
C ASN A 181 15.45 0.70 14.51
N LEU A 182 15.87 0.08 13.40
CA LEU A 182 16.12 -1.36 13.35
C LEU A 182 17.30 -1.77 14.24
N VAL A 183 18.39 -1.01 14.25
CA VAL A 183 19.55 -1.26 15.12
C VAL A 183 19.15 -1.28 16.59
N VAL A 184 18.41 -0.25 17.04
CA VAL A 184 17.93 -0.18 18.44
C VAL A 184 17.04 -1.37 18.80
N LEU A 185 16.18 -1.81 17.89
CA LEU A 185 15.33 -2.98 18.13
C LEU A 185 16.13 -4.30 18.18
N ASP A 186 17.21 -4.41 17.42
CA ASP A 186 18.09 -5.58 17.39
C ASP A 186 18.93 -5.69 18.68
N GLU A 187 19.40 -4.56 19.20
CA GLU A 187 20.06 -4.48 20.51
C GLU A 187 19.12 -4.95 21.63
N GLN A 188 17.89 -4.41 21.66
CA GLN A 188 16.86 -4.84 22.63
C GLN A 188 16.53 -6.33 22.52
N LEU A 189 16.48 -6.87 21.30
CA LEU A 189 16.24 -8.29 21.07
C LEU A 189 17.37 -9.14 21.63
N SER A 190 18.62 -8.72 21.43
CA SER A 190 19.82 -9.40 21.93
C SER A 190 19.85 -9.44 23.47
N GLU A 191 19.50 -8.34 24.13
CA GLU A 191 19.41 -8.28 25.60
C GLU A 191 18.36 -9.26 26.15
N VAL A 192 17.16 -9.28 25.55
CA VAL A 192 16.09 -10.20 25.96
C VAL A 192 16.50 -11.66 25.74
N ALA A 193 17.17 -11.97 24.62
CA ALA A 193 17.65 -13.31 24.33
C ALA A 193 18.69 -13.80 25.35
N GLN A 194 19.59 -12.93 25.80
CA GLN A 194 20.59 -13.25 26.84
C GLN A 194 19.97 -13.49 28.23
N VAL A 195 18.90 -12.78 28.57
CA VAL A 195 18.17 -12.99 29.84
C VAL A 195 17.42 -14.32 29.81
N SER A 196 16.79 -14.65 28.68
CA SER A 196 16.03 -15.89 28.52
C SER A 196 16.92 -17.14 28.58
N SER A 197 18.14 -17.09 28.03
CA SER A 197 19.08 -18.23 28.09
C SER A 197 19.69 -18.47 29.48
N LYS A 198 19.83 -17.43 30.30
CA LYS A 198 20.26 -17.56 31.70
C LYS A 198 19.17 -18.17 32.60
N GLN A 199 17.90 -17.89 32.33
CA GLN A 199 16.78 -18.45 33.09
C GLN A 199 16.47 -19.92 32.77
N GLU A 200 16.93 -20.44 31.62
CA GLU A 200 16.79 -21.86 31.26
C GLU A 200 17.96 -22.73 31.76
N SER A 201 19.00 -22.12 32.33
CA SER A 201 20.19 -22.80 32.87
C SER A 201 20.27 -22.84 34.40
N GLU A 202 19.25 -22.30 35.09
CA GLU A 202 19.00 -22.39 36.54
C GLU A 202 17.79 -23.30 36.82
#